data_AF-A0A9D6K3B3-F1
#
_entry.id   AF-A0A9D6K3B3-F1
#
_cell.length_a   1.000
_cell.length_b   1.000
_cell.length_c   1.000
_cell.angle_alpha   90.00
_cell.angle_beta   90.00
_cell.angle_gamma   90.00
#
_symmetry.space_group_name_H-M   'P 1'
#
loop_
_entity.id
_entity.type
_entity.pdbx_description
1 polymer ?
#
loop_
_entity_poly.entity_id
_entity_poly.type
_entity_poly.pdbx_seq_one_letter_code
_entity_poly.pdbx_strand_id
1 'polypeptide(L)' 'MEKLSFYDVKTKGKFETEEYSVKEKSGRFFAVTKSPKGTHECWRVLSKDQAAKLKKK' A
#
# COMPACT_ATOMS: atom_id res chain seq x y z
N MET A 1 -1.57 11.53 -6.04
CA MET A 1 -1.50 10.73 -4.78
C MET A 1 -0.04 10.70 -4.36
N GLU A 2 0.31 10.57 -3.07
CA GLU A 2 1.73 10.39 -2.72
C GLU A 2 2.18 9.00 -3.15
N LYS A 3 3.35 8.89 -3.82
CA LYS A 3 3.97 7.60 -4.14
C LYS A 3 4.27 6.85 -2.86
N LEU A 4 3.75 5.63 -2.75
CA LEU A 4 4.12 4.71 -1.69
C LEU A 4 5.06 3.67 -2.26
N SER A 5 6.19 3.46 -1.58
CA SER A 5 7.02 2.30 -1.85
C SER A 5 6.33 1.06 -1.29
N PHE A 6 6.32 -0.04 -2.03
CA PHE A 6 5.84 -1.35 -1.60
C PHE A 6 6.98 -2.35 -1.71
N TYR A 7 6.89 -3.40 -0.91
CA TYR A 7 7.78 -4.54 -1.01
C TYR A 7 6.97 -5.77 -1.38
N ASP A 8 7.21 -6.28 -2.57
CA ASP A 8 6.64 -7.53 -3.02
C ASP A 8 7.48 -8.68 -2.45
N VAL A 9 6.94 -9.37 -1.44
CA VAL A 9 7.59 -10.51 -0.80
C VAL A 9 7.69 -11.74 -1.72
N LYS A 10 6.84 -11.85 -2.74
CA LYS A 10 6.83 -12.98 -3.68
C LYS A 10 7.93 -12.82 -4.72
N THR A 11 8.07 -11.62 -5.28
CA THR A 11 9.12 -11.31 -6.26
C THR A 11 10.40 -10.77 -5.62
N LYS A 12 10.39 -10.57 -4.29
CA LYS A 12 11.46 -9.98 -3.47
C LYS A 12 11.93 -8.61 -3.98
N GLY A 13 11.03 -7.85 -4.60
CA GLY A 13 11.31 -6.56 -5.22
C GLY A 13 10.68 -5.39 -4.48
N LYS A 14 11.38 -4.25 -4.44
CA LYS A 14 10.80 -2.95 -4.07
C LYS A 14 10.26 -2.28 -5.33
N PHE A 15 9.10 -1.66 -5.23
CA PHE A 15 8.54 -0.83 -6.30
C PHE A 15 7.77 0.34 -5.67
N GLU A 16 7.53 1.39 -6.43
CA GLU A 16 6.76 2.55 -5.95
C GLU A 16 5.57 2.77 -6.86
N THR A 17 4.43 3.12 -6.27
CA THR A 17 3.21 3.40 -7.03
C THR A 17 2.36 4.45 -6.34
N GLU A 18 1.65 5.23 -7.15
CA GLU A 18 0.58 6.12 -6.71
C GLU A 18 -0.79 5.42 -6.76
N GLU A 19 -0.88 4.32 -7.51
CA GLU A 19 -2.10 3.54 -7.67
C GLU A 19 -2.21 2.53 -6.53
N TYR A 20 -2.81 2.95 -5.43
CA TYR A 20 -3.16 2.08 -4.32
C TYR A 20 -4.48 2.50 -3.69
N SER A 21 -5.14 1.54 -3.04
CA SER A 21 -6.34 1.76 -2.25
C SER A 21 -6.04 1.59 -0.78
N VAL A 22 -6.51 2.52 0.07
CA VAL A 22 -6.38 2.39 1.51
C VAL A 22 -7.58 1.61 2.06
N LYS A 23 -7.33 0.42 2.62
CA LYS A 23 -8.32 -0.41 3.29
C LYS A 23 -8.08 -0.40 4.80
N GLU A 24 -9.16 -0.37 5.57
CA GLU A 24 -9.12 -0.51 7.02
C GLU A 24 -9.52 -1.94 7.39
N LYS A 25 -8.70 -2.62 8.19
CA LYS A 25 -8.96 -3.97 8.67
C LYS A 25 -8.51 -4.10 10.12
N SER A 26 -9.41 -4.51 11.00
CA SER A 26 -9.12 -4.73 12.43
C SER A 26 -8.48 -3.51 13.12
N GLY A 27 -8.94 -2.29 12.80
CA GLY A 27 -8.44 -1.04 13.37
C GLY A 27 -7.05 -0.62 12.89
N ARG A 28 -6.52 -1.27 11.85
CA ARG A 28 -5.28 -0.89 11.15
C ARG A 28 -5.58 -0.50 9.71
N PHE A 29 -4.78 0.40 9.19
CA PHE A 29 -4.86 0.86 7.80
C PHE A 29 -3.82 0.14 6.95
N PHE A 30 -4.21 -0.24 5.76
CA PHE A 30 -3.38 -0.93 4.79
C PHE A 30 -3.50 -0.24 3.44
N ALA A 31 -2.37 0.12 2.84
CA ALA A 31 -2.34 0.43 1.41
C ALA A 31 -2.29 -0.89 0.65
N VAL A 32 -3.20 -1.08 -0.29
CA VAL A 32 -3.30 -2.27 -1.14
C VAL A 32 -3.11 -1.85 -2.58
N THR A 33 -2.17 -2.47 -3.26
CA THR A 33 -1.90 -2.26 -4.68
C THR A 33 -1.68 -3.61 -5.38
N LYS A 34 -1.77 -3.64 -6.71
CA LYS A 34 -1.43 -4.84 -7.49
C LYS A 34 0.08 -4.94 -7.68
N SER A 35 0.63 -6.14 -7.68
CA SER A 35 2.04 -6.34 -8.00
C SER A 35 2.30 -5.96 -9.47
N PRO A 36 3.39 -5.23 -9.78
CA PRO A 36 3.75 -4.90 -11.16
C PRO A 36 4.23 -6.12 -11.96
N LYS A 37 4.59 -7.22 -11.28
CA LYS A 37 5.18 -8.42 -11.89
C LYS A 37 4.37 -9.70 -11.65
N GLY A 38 3.26 -9.62 -10.91
CA GLY A 38 2.47 -10.78 -10.51
C GLY A 38 0.98 -10.48 -10.48
N THR A 39 0.18 -11.53 -10.32
CA THR A 39 -1.30 -11.43 -10.23
C THR A 39 -1.80 -11.16 -8.81
N HIS A 40 -0.89 -11.09 -7.82
CA HIS A 40 -1.23 -10.90 -6.41
C HIS A 40 -1.28 -9.43 -6.00
N GLU A 41 -1.94 -9.20 -4.85
CA GLU A 41 -2.00 -7.89 -4.21
C GLU A 41 -0.85 -7.74 -3.20
N CYS A 42 -0.23 -6.56 -3.20
CA CYS A 42 0.78 -6.12 -2.25
C CYS A 42 0.12 -5.27 -1.16
N TRP A 43 0.23 -5.72 0.09
CA TRP A 43 -0.36 -5.07 1.25
C TRP A 43 0.73 -4.42 2.08
N ARG A 44 0.66 -3.10 2.23
CA ARG A 44 1.56 -2.32 3.09
C ARG A 44 0.80 -1.77 4.28
N VAL A 45 1.31 -2.03 5.49
CA VAL A 45 0.74 -1.44 6.71
C VAL A 45 1.02 0.06 6.70
N LEU A 46 -0.02 0.85 6.96
CA LEU A 46 0.07 2.29 7.19
C LEU A 46 -0.06 2.56 8.68
N SER A 47 0.78 3.47 9.18
CA SER A 47 0.60 4.07 10.50
C SER A 47 -0.67 4.92 10.53
N LYS A 48 -1.21 5.18 11.73
CA LYS A 48 -2.40 6.04 11.90
C LYS A 48 -2.18 7.42 11.27
N ASP A 49 -0.99 7.99 11.44
CA ASP A 49 -0.64 9.30 10.89
C ASP A 49 -0.57 9.29 9.35
N GLN A 50 0.01 8.25 8.75
CA GLN A 50 0.06 8.11 7.30
C GLN A 50 -1.34 7.90 6.71
N ALA A 51 -2.15 7.06 7.33
CA ALA A 51 -3.52 6.85 6.88
C ALA A 51 -4.37 8.12 7.00
N ALA A 52 -4.18 8.90 8.08
CA ALA A 52 -4.87 10.18 8.24
C ALA A 52 -4.45 11.21 7.19
N LYS A 53 -3.17 11.28 6.84
CA LYS A 53 -2.67 12.15 5.75
C LYS A 53 -3.24 11.73 4.39
N LEU A 54 -3.32 10.44 4.13
CA LEU A 54 -3.82 9.89 2.87
C LEU A 54 -5.35 9.93 2.74
N LYS A 55 -6.10 9.83 3.86
CA LYS A 55 -7.57 10.00 3.88
C LYS A 55 -8.01 11.46 3.78
N LYS A 56 -7.16 12.42 4.15
CA LYS A 56 -7.50 13.86 4.18
C LYS A 56 -7.31 14.57 2.83
N LYS A 57 -6.94 13.87 1.76
CA LYS A 57 -6.72 14.44 0.44
C LYS A 57 -7.71 13.90 -0.60
#